data_AF-A0A938KJ83-F1
#
_entry.id   AF-A0A938KJ83-F1
#
_cell.length_a   1.000
_cell.length_b   1.000
_cell.length_c   1.000
_cell.angle_alpha   90.00
_cell.angle_beta   90.00
_cell.angle_gamma   90.00
#
_symmetry.space_group_name_H-M   'P 1'
#
loop_
_entity.id
_entity.type
_entity.pdbx_description
1 polymer ?
#
loop_
_entity_poly.entity_id
_entity_poly.type
_entity_poly.pdbx_seq_one_letter_code
_entity_poly.pdbx_strand_id
1 'polypeptide(L)'
;MSELATLYGITHGASPVLGRLAKQMLGRDRILNLDDVTEGGSWQNQLGVALVTGDASLLAAARRGADAYLAQRIDQPATGFDDGGMLFWIGFAPKWIDLFRLYEATGEPRYLAAARQGARQYTQFTWVAPRIPDEEVTVNPGGQAPVYWYLKKNPPMSAPEERVPAWRLSEMGLTPESSGTMSGHRAIFMANYAPWMLRIAALTGDQMLHDVARSAIVGRYRNFPGYHINTARTTIYERADYPLRDHKELSVNSFHYNHIWPHMSILVDFLVTDAFARSGGKIDFPAHFIEGYAYLQSKFYGDRPGKFYDRDDAVLWLPRRLIKSGSVEINTLVARGRSGLYLAFTNQSPQPVTTEITLSAKVLPQLAGRTYRTRVLAGGSNAPELRDGRLTVTVPAMGLTAIEVEGLTVTPKFQDRLIGARAADAWRRDHVELPFGGTRAMILNFGPAASTAYVYLQADDSKFKEVTLNYTLAGRRASLTDATFPFEFTVPVPAGSDAFEFEVRGVTPSGEKQASGPAVLQR
;
A
#
# COMPACT_ATOMS: atom_id res chain seq x y z
N MET A 1 -11.85 1.79 -10.45
CA MET A 1 -12.13 0.50 -11.14
C MET A 1 -11.15 -0.56 -10.70
N SER A 2 -9.86 -0.36 -10.93
CA SER A 2 -8.74 -1.06 -10.27
C SER A 2 -8.96 -1.28 -8.77
N GLU A 3 -9.37 -0.25 -8.01
CA GLU A 3 -9.64 -0.36 -6.57
C GLU A 3 -10.80 -1.32 -6.27
N LEU A 4 -11.91 -1.22 -7.01
CA LEU A 4 -13.04 -2.15 -6.88
C LEU A 4 -12.64 -3.58 -7.25
N ALA A 5 -11.85 -3.75 -8.30
CA ALA A 5 -11.30 -5.03 -8.70
C ALA A 5 -10.42 -5.61 -7.59
N THR A 6 -9.52 -4.79 -7.02
CA THR A 6 -8.65 -5.20 -5.91
C THR A 6 -9.44 -5.55 -4.66
N LEU A 7 -10.44 -4.75 -4.27
CA LEU A 7 -11.31 -5.08 -3.14
C LEU A 7 -12.08 -6.39 -3.38
N TYR A 8 -12.57 -6.62 -4.60
CA TYR A 8 -13.16 -7.92 -4.97
C TYR A 8 -12.16 -9.07 -4.78
N GLY A 9 -10.91 -8.89 -5.23
CA GLY A 9 -9.82 -9.84 -5.03
C GLY A 9 -9.47 -10.08 -3.56
N ILE A 10 -9.44 -9.05 -2.72
CA ILE A 10 -9.17 -9.15 -1.27
C ILE A 10 -10.25 -9.96 -0.56
N THR A 11 -11.50 -9.86 -1.01
CA THR A 11 -12.62 -10.66 -0.47
C THR A 11 -12.67 -12.09 -1.03
N HIS A 12 -11.71 -12.47 -1.89
CA HIS A 12 -11.68 -13.78 -2.58
C HIS A 12 -13.02 -14.12 -3.24
N GLY A 13 -13.67 -13.11 -3.82
CA GLY A 13 -14.95 -13.24 -4.50
C GLY A 13 -16.20 -13.20 -3.60
N ALA A 14 -16.04 -13.03 -2.27
CA ALA A 14 -17.17 -13.02 -1.33
C ALA A 14 -18.09 -11.80 -1.46
N SER A 15 -17.63 -10.73 -2.13
CA SER A 15 -18.43 -9.51 -2.40
C SER A 15 -18.64 -9.26 -3.91
N PRO A 16 -19.54 -10.00 -4.60
CA PRO A 16 -19.77 -9.91 -6.04
C PRO A 16 -20.06 -8.50 -6.58
N VAL A 17 -20.70 -7.64 -5.77
CA VAL A 17 -21.04 -6.25 -6.10
C VAL A 17 -19.80 -5.47 -6.52
N LEU A 18 -18.66 -5.68 -5.86
CA LEU A 18 -17.40 -5.01 -6.19
C LEU A 18 -16.91 -5.42 -7.58
N GLY A 19 -16.97 -6.72 -7.88
CA GLY A 19 -16.63 -7.25 -9.21
C GLY A 19 -17.58 -6.76 -10.30
N ARG A 20 -18.89 -6.68 -10.03
CA ARG A 20 -19.87 -6.13 -10.96
C ARG A 20 -19.62 -4.64 -11.24
N LEU A 21 -19.39 -3.84 -10.19
CA LEU A 21 -19.11 -2.41 -10.34
C LEU A 21 -17.79 -2.19 -11.09
N ALA A 22 -16.76 -2.98 -10.82
CA ALA A 22 -15.51 -2.95 -11.58
C ALA A 22 -15.73 -3.23 -13.07
N LYS A 23 -16.55 -4.24 -13.42
CA LYS A 23 -16.90 -4.54 -14.83
C LYS A 23 -17.74 -3.43 -15.47
N GLN A 24 -18.73 -2.89 -14.77
CA GLN A 24 -19.56 -1.78 -15.28
C GLN A 24 -18.75 -0.52 -15.57
N MET A 25 -17.68 -0.32 -14.79
CA MET A 25 -16.73 0.76 -14.98
C MET A 25 -15.79 0.56 -16.18
N LEU A 26 -15.58 -0.68 -16.62
CA LEU A 26 -14.73 -0.98 -17.77
C LEU A 26 -15.34 -0.38 -19.06
N GLY A 27 -14.53 0.29 -19.86
CA GLY A 27 -14.97 0.98 -21.08
C GLY A 27 -15.68 2.33 -20.84
N ARG A 28 -15.73 2.82 -19.59
CA ARG A 28 -16.25 4.16 -19.27
C ARG A 28 -15.12 5.10 -18.85
N ASP A 29 -14.93 6.15 -19.63
CA ASP A 29 -13.97 7.23 -19.35
C ASP A 29 -14.40 8.05 -18.14
N ARG A 30 -13.42 8.51 -17.37
CA ARG A 30 -13.67 9.17 -16.07
C ARG A 30 -12.61 10.20 -15.78
N ILE A 31 -12.99 11.21 -15.01
CA ILE A 31 -12.06 12.15 -14.38
C ILE A 31 -12.01 11.77 -12.90
N LEU A 32 -10.88 11.24 -12.45
CA LEU A 32 -10.68 10.76 -11.07
C LEU A 32 -9.58 11.55 -10.33
N ASN A 33 -8.56 11.97 -11.07
CA ASN A 33 -7.42 12.69 -10.53
C ASN A 33 -7.26 13.99 -11.32
N LEU A 34 -7.41 15.13 -10.64
CA LEU A 34 -7.39 16.46 -11.26
C LEU A 34 -8.43 16.52 -12.39
N ASP A 35 -8.05 17.06 -13.55
CA ASP A 35 -8.92 17.23 -14.72
C ASP A 35 -8.63 16.21 -15.84
N ASP A 36 -7.80 15.20 -15.57
CA ASP A 36 -7.34 14.25 -16.58
C ASP A 36 -8.33 13.10 -16.81
N VAL A 37 -8.64 12.88 -18.09
CA VAL A 37 -9.48 11.75 -18.52
C VAL A 37 -8.69 10.45 -18.44
N THR A 38 -9.14 9.56 -17.57
CA THR A 38 -8.69 8.18 -17.49
C THR A 38 -9.55 7.33 -18.43
N GLU A 39 -8.93 6.82 -19.49
CA GLU A 39 -9.60 5.96 -20.48
C GLU A 39 -10.08 4.66 -19.82
N GLY A 40 -11.38 4.39 -19.88
CA GLY A 40 -11.99 3.23 -19.24
C GLY A 40 -11.65 1.90 -19.93
N GLY A 41 -11.34 1.95 -21.23
CA GLY A 41 -11.09 0.78 -22.08
C GLY A 41 -9.64 0.31 -22.16
N SER A 42 -8.73 0.99 -21.46
CA SER A 42 -7.29 0.75 -21.55
C SER A 42 -6.88 -0.70 -21.21
N TRP A 43 -5.77 -1.17 -21.78
CA TRP A 43 -5.30 -2.54 -21.56
C TRP A 43 -4.89 -2.79 -20.10
N GLN A 44 -4.44 -1.75 -19.38
CA GLN A 44 -4.14 -1.78 -17.95
C GLN A 44 -5.42 -2.04 -17.14
N ASN A 45 -6.52 -1.41 -17.54
CA ASN A 45 -7.81 -1.60 -16.91
C ASN A 45 -8.34 -3.02 -17.14
N GLN A 46 -8.23 -3.52 -18.39
CA GLN A 46 -8.56 -4.90 -18.72
C GLN A 46 -7.72 -5.90 -17.91
N LEU A 47 -6.41 -5.67 -17.77
CA LEU A 47 -5.53 -6.47 -16.92
C LEU A 47 -5.99 -6.46 -15.46
N GLY A 48 -6.29 -5.29 -14.90
CA GLY A 48 -6.75 -5.14 -13.52
C GLY A 48 -8.00 -5.96 -13.22
N VAL A 49 -8.99 -5.94 -14.12
CA VAL A 49 -10.22 -6.74 -13.98
C VAL A 49 -9.95 -8.23 -14.24
N ALA A 50 -9.13 -8.57 -15.24
CA ALA A 50 -8.79 -9.96 -15.57
C ALA A 50 -8.12 -10.68 -14.38
N LEU A 51 -7.19 -10.02 -13.69
CA LEU A 51 -6.44 -10.61 -12.58
C LEU A 51 -7.31 -11.02 -11.39
N VAL A 52 -8.39 -10.29 -11.14
CA VAL A 52 -9.27 -10.57 -9.99
C VAL A 52 -10.48 -11.43 -10.36
N THR A 53 -10.86 -11.44 -11.64
CA THR A 53 -12.02 -12.22 -12.13
C THR A 53 -11.63 -13.55 -12.77
N GLY A 54 -10.37 -13.72 -13.17
CA GLY A 54 -9.93 -14.86 -13.97
C GLY A 54 -10.43 -14.87 -15.41
N ASP A 55 -10.96 -13.74 -15.91
CA ASP A 55 -11.50 -13.64 -17.26
C ASP A 55 -10.39 -13.70 -18.32
N ALA A 56 -10.27 -14.85 -18.99
CA ALA A 56 -9.25 -15.10 -20.00
C ALA A 56 -9.41 -14.20 -21.25
N SER A 57 -10.63 -13.75 -21.56
CA SER A 57 -10.89 -12.88 -22.71
C SER A 57 -10.36 -11.47 -22.45
N LEU A 58 -10.51 -10.97 -21.22
CA LEU A 58 -9.93 -9.70 -20.77
C LEU A 58 -8.41 -9.78 -20.70
N LEU A 59 -7.85 -10.90 -20.21
CA LEU A 59 -6.39 -11.08 -20.22
C LEU A 59 -5.83 -11.10 -21.64
N ALA A 60 -6.49 -11.79 -22.57
CA ALA A 60 -6.08 -11.81 -23.97
C ALA A 60 -6.19 -10.42 -24.63
N ALA A 61 -7.21 -9.64 -24.28
CA ALA A 61 -7.36 -8.27 -24.76
C ALA A 61 -6.27 -7.35 -24.18
N ALA A 62 -5.96 -7.48 -22.89
CA ALA A 62 -4.85 -6.76 -22.25
C ALA A 62 -3.51 -7.06 -22.90
N ARG A 63 -3.23 -8.33 -23.22
CA ARG A 63 -2.02 -8.74 -23.96
C ARG A 63 -1.94 -8.08 -25.34
N ARG A 64 -3.02 -8.13 -26.14
CA ARG A 64 -3.04 -7.46 -27.45
C ARG A 64 -2.79 -5.95 -27.36
N GLY A 65 -3.42 -5.29 -26.38
CA GLY A 65 -3.21 -3.86 -26.16
C GLY A 65 -1.79 -3.52 -25.70
N ALA A 66 -1.22 -4.34 -24.81
CA ALA A 66 0.17 -4.21 -24.40
C ALA A 66 1.13 -4.44 -25.59
N ASP A 67 0.84 -5.40 -26.47
CA ASP A 67 1.69 -5.71 -27.64
C ASP A 67 1.71 -4.55 -28.64
N ALA A 68 0.55 -3.95 -28.91
CA ALA A 68 0.47 -2.71 -29.69
C ALA A 68 1.24 -1.56 -29.01
N TYR A 69 1.13 -1.46 -27.68
CA TYR A 69 1.85 -0.46 -26.90
C TYR A 69 3.38 -0.64 -26.95
N LEU A 70 3.87 -1.88 -26.90
CA LEU A 70 5.31 -2.18 -27.04
C LEU A 70 5.84 -1.71 -28.40
N ALA A 71 5.13 -2.06 -29.48
CA ALA A 71 5.51 -1.68 -30.84
C ALA A 71 5.58 -0.15 -31.02
N GLN A 72 4.73 0.59 -30.32
CA GLN A 72 4.70 2.05 -30.39
C GLN A 72 5.72 2.72 -29.46
N ARG A 73 5.87 2.25 -28.22
CA ARG A 73 6.51 3.03 -27.15
C ARG A 73 7.81 2.44 -26.58
N ILE A 74 8.10 1.17 -26.89
CA ILE A 74 9.29 0.46 -26.43
C ILE A 74 10.22 0.16 -27.61
N ASP A 75 9.67 -0.35 -28.71
CA ASP A 75 10.44 -0.77 -29.88
C ASP A 75 10.87 0.41 -30.76
N GLN A 76 10.27 1.58 -30.53
CA GLN A 76 10.63 2.84 -31.18
C GLN A 76 11.11 3.85 -30.12
N PRO A 77 12.17 4.64 -30.41
CA PRO A 77 12.55 5.76 -29.56
C PRO A 77 11.41 6.77 -29.42
N ALA A 78 11.21 7.29 -28.22
CA ALA A 78 10.28 8.39 -28.01
C ALA A 78 10.77 9.64 -28.75
N THR A 79 9.90 10.23 -29.58
CA THR A 79 10.18 11.48 -30.29
C THR A 79 9.69 12.71 -29.52
N GLY A 80 8.93 12.49 -28.44
CA GLY A 80 8.30 13.52 -27.63
C GLY A 80 7.78 12.98 -26.30
N PHE A 81 7.06 13.84 -25.58
CA PHE A 81 6.46 13.59 -24.27
C PHE A 81 4.94 13.90 -24.28
N ASP A 82 4.34 13.85 -25.46
CA ASP A 82 2.96 14.20 -25.78
C ASP A 82 2.02 12.99 -25.88
N ASP A 83 2.49 11.80 -25.51
CA ASP A 83 1.76 10.52 -25.54
C ASP A 83 0.54 10.43 -24.60
N GLY A 84 0.17 11.54 -23.95
CA GLY A 84 -0.92 11.61 -22.98
C GLY A 84 -0.56 11.00 -21.61
N GLY A 85 -1.13 11.58 -20.56
CA GLY A 85 -0.93 11.15 -19.18
C GLY A 85 -0.75 12.32 -18.22
N MET A 86 -0.95 12.05 -16.93
CA MET A 86 -0.79 13.06 -15.88
C MET A 86 0.64 13.64 -15.86
N LEU A 87 0.76 14.88 -15.39
CA LEU A 87 2.02 15.63 -15.25
C LEU A 87 3.13 14.97 -14.38
N PHE A 88 2.85 13.81 -13.77
CA PHE A 88 3.78 13.06 -12.94
C PHE A 88 4.77 12.26 -13.81
N TRP A 89 5.94 11.95 -13.26
CA TRP A 89 7.04 11.26 -13.99
C TRP A 89 6.64 9.92 -14.62
N ILE A 90 5.67 9.22 -14.02
CA ILE A 90 5.14 7.96 -14.57
C ILE A 90 4.34 8.16 -15.87
N GLY A 91 3.86 9.38 -16.14
CA GLY A 91 3.25 9.75 -17.41
C GLY A 91 4.27 9.88 -18.54
N PHE A 92 5.51 10.26 -18.22
CA PHE A 92 6.60 10.49 -19.19
C PHE A 92 7.47 9.25 -19.48
N ALA A 93 7.40 8.25 -18.61
CA ALA A 93 8.03 6.94 -18.81
C ALA A 93 7.05 5.93 -19.43
N PRO A 94 7.53 4.83 -20.05
CA PRO A 94 6.66 3.75 -20.48
C PRO A 94 5.83 3.19 -19.32
N LYS A 95 4.73 2.48 -19.60
CA LYS A 95 3.83 1.87 -18.58
C LYS A 95 4.47 0.64 -17.90
N TRP A 96 5.66 0.82 -17.34
CA TRP A 96 6.57 -0.24 -16.89
C TRP A 96 6.04 -1.03 -15.69
N ILE A 97 5.24 -0.41 -14.82
CA ILE A 97 4.56 -1.10 -13.72
C ILE A 97 3.50 -2.07 -14.28
N ASP A 98 2.67 -1.63 -15.23
CA ASP A 98 1.64 -2.47 -15.82
C ASP A 98 2.23 -3.58 -16.70
N LEU A 99 3.31 -3.29 -17.42
CA LEU A 99 4.08 -4.30 -18.16
C LEU A 99 4.66 -5.34 -17.20
N PHE A 100 5.19 -4.92 -16.05
CA PHE A 100 5.67 -5.85 -15.03
C PHE A 100 4.54 -6.71 -14.47
N ARG A 101 3.37 -6.12 -14.18
CA ARG A 101 2.17 -6.88 -13.75
C ARG A 101 1.74 -7.90 -14.80
N LEU A 102 1.85 -7.56 -16.08
CA LEU A 102 1.53 -8.49 -17.16
C LEU A 102 2.55 -9.63 -17.25
N TYR A 103 3.83 -9.37 -17.01
CA TYR A 103 4.83 -10.42 -16.82
C TYR A 103 4.47 -11.33 -15.64
N GLU A 104 4.10 -10.79 -14.48
CA GLU A 104 3.69 -11.59 -13.32
C GLU A 104 2.46 -12.48 -13.64
N ALA A 105 1.55 -12.00 -14.48
CA ALA A 105 0.35 -12.72 -14.88
C ALA A 105 0.58 -13.81 -15.94
N THR A 106 1.60 -13.66 -16.79
CA THR A 106 1.76 -14.47 -18.01
C THR A 106 3.07 -15.26 -18.05
N GLY A 107 4.08 -14.85 -17.29
CA GLY A 107 5.44 -15.36 -17.36
C GLY A 107 6.20 -14.97 -18.63
N GLU A 108 5.64 -14.14 -19.52
CA GLU A 108 6.25 -13.81 -20.82
C GLU A 108 7.46 -12.86 -20.65
N PRO A 109 8.70 -13.29 -20.96
CA PRO A 109 9.91 -12.51 -20.64
C PRO A 109 9.99 -11.15 -21.34
N ARG A 110 9.33 -10.98 -22.49
CA ARG A 110 9.28 -9.71 -23.24
C ARG A 110 8.66 -8.57 -22.43
N TYR A 111 7.65 -8.87 -21.60
CA TYR A 111 7.04 -7.85 -20.74
C TYR A 111 7.96 -7.45 -19.59
N LEU A 112 8.74 -8.40 -19.04
CA LEU A 112 9.77 -8.07 -18.04
C LEU A 112 10.89 -7.22 -18.65
N ALA A 113 11.35 -7.55 -19.86
CA ALA A 113 12.36 -6.77 -20.57
C ALA A 113 11.88 -5.34 -20.83
N ALA A 114 10.64 -5.17 -21.30
CA ALA A 114 10.03 -3.87 -21.53
C ALA A 114 9.81 -3.08 -20.22
N ALA A 115 9.39 -3.75 -19.15
CA ALA A 115 9.27 -3.15 -17.82
C ALA A 115 10.63 -2.65 -17.31
N ARG A 116 11.69 -3.45 -17.48
CA ARG A 116 13.07 -3.05 -17.13
C ARG A 116 13.51 -1.82 -17.92
N GLN A 117 13.27 -1.79 -19.22
CA GLN A 117 13.61 -0.64 -20.06
C GLN A 117 12.85 0.62 -19.61
N GLY A 118 11.54 0.52 -19.39
CA GLY A 118 10.75 1.66 -18.94
C GLY A 118 11.13 2.14 -17.53
N ALA A 119 11.47 1.22 -16.62
CA ALA A 119 12.00 1.57 -15.30
C ALA A 119 13.34 2.32 -15.42
N ARG A 120 14.25 1.88 -16.30
CA ARG A 120 15.50 2.63 -16.57
C ARG A 120 15.23 4.01 -17.15
N GLN A 121 14.26 4.14 -18.05
CA GLN A 121 13.88 5.45 -18.57
C GLN A 121 13.33 6.35 -17.46
N TYR A 122 12.54 5.81 -16.52
CA TYR A 122 12.08 6.56 -15.35
C TYR A 122 13.25 7.07 -14.49
N THR A 123 14.35 6.33 -14.36
CA THR A 123 15.51 6.79 -13.55
C THR A 123 16.14 8.09 -14.07
N GLN A 124 15.88 8.49 -15.32
CA GLN A 124 16.31 9.79 -15.84
C GLN A 124 15.68 10.98 -15.09
N PHE A 125 14.56 10.75 -14.40
CA PHE A 125 13.89 11.76 -13.56
C PHE A 125 14.37 11.73 -12.10
N THR A 126 15.24 10.78 -11.74
CA THR A 126 15.82 10.65 -10.40
C THR A 126 17.15 11.39 -10.31
N TRP A 127 17.46 11.93 -9.13
CA TRP A 127 18.78 12.50 -8.87
C TRP A 127 19.82 11.38 -8.84
N VAL A 128 20.74 11.40 -9.81
CA VAL A 128 21.92 10.52 -9.87
C VAL A 128 23.24 11.30 -9.91
N ALA A 129 23.14 12.63 -9.94
CA ALA A 129 24.25 13.58 -9.98
C ALA A 129 23.82 14.92 -9.34
N PRO A 130 24.76 15.75 -8.86
CA PRO A 130 26.20 15.50 -8.77
C PRO A 130 26.55 14.47 -7.69
N ARG A 131 27.80 13.99 -7.68
CA ARG A 131 28.33 13.12 -6.61
C ARG A 131 28.15 13.81 -5.25
N ILE A 132 27.68 13.06 -4.26
CA ILE A 132 27.61 13.53 -2.88
C ILE A 132 29.03 13.74 -2.37
N PRO A 133 29.40 14.93 -1.87
CA PRO A 133 30.72 15.14 -1.30
C PRO A 133 30.90 14.32 -0.02
N ASP A 134 32.11 13.82 0.20
CA ASP A 134 32.47 13.10 1.43
C ASP A 134 32.90 14.10 2.50
N GLU A 135 31.94 14.89 2.97
CA GLU A 135 32.15 15.96 3.95
C GLU A 135 30.97 16.13 4.90
N GLU A 136 31.22 16.86 5.97
CA GLU A 136 30.22 17.29 6.95
C GLU A 136 29.69 18.68 6.58
N VAL A 137 28.36 18.80 6.45
CA VAL A 137 27.65 20.05 6.15
C VAL A 137 26.94 20.60 7.38
N THR A 138 26.97 21.92 7.55
CA THR A 138 26.22 22.61 8.62
C THR A 138 24.74 22.74 8.24
N VAL A 139 23.86 22.39 9.17
CA VAL A 139 22.40 22.59 9.06
C VAL A 139 21.87 23.39 10.23
N ASN A 140 20.71 24.03 10.01
CA ASN A 140 20.00 24.86 10.99
C ASN A 140 20.87 25.98 11.59
N PRO A 141 21.57 26.79 10.77
CA PRO A 141 22.46 27.82 11.27
C PRO A 141 21.73 28.80 12.19
N GLY A 142 22.33 29.12 13.33
CA GLY A 142 21.71 29.98 14.35
C GLY A 142 20.57 29.34 15.13
N GLY A 143 20.44 28.01 15.10
CA GLY A 143 19.44 27.29 15.90
C GLY A 143 18.02 27.30 15.31
N GLN A 144 17.90 27.59 14.01
CA GLN A 144 16.61 27.72 13.33
C GLN A 144 16.58 26.86 12.06
N ALA A 145 15.50 26.11 11.88
CA ALA A 145 15.25 25.35 10.67
C ALA A 145 14.82 26.27 9.51
N PRO A 146 15.06 25.88 8.26
CA PRO A 146 14.60 26.66 7.12
C PRO A 146 13.07 26.73 7.05
N VAL A 147 12.57 27.82 6.48
CA VAL A 147 11.13 28.03 6.25
C VAL A 147 10.81 27.77 4.78
N TYR A 148 9.80 26.93 4.54
CA TYR A 148 9.33 26.66 3.19
C TYR A 148 8.67 27.91 2.59
N TRP A 149 8.83 28.12 1.28
CA TRP A 149 8.57 29.42 0.66
C TRP A 149 7.12 29.91 0.82
N TYR A 150 6.12 29.02 0.84
CA TYR A 150 4.73 29.41 1.07
C TYR A 150 4.37 29.50 2.57
N LEU A 151 5.20 28.92 3.45
CA LEU A 151 5.05 28.95 4.91
C LEU A 151 5.78 30.14 5.54
N LYS A 152 6.21 31.14 4.78
CA LYS A 152 6.93 32.33 5.27
C LYS A 152 6.21 33.12 6.38
N LYS A 153 4.90 32.91 6.55
CA LYS A 153 4.12 33.50 7.64
C LYS A 153 4.26 32.74 8.97
N ASN A 154 4.75 31.51 8.95
CA ASN A 154 5.03 30.73 10.15
C ASN A 154 6.42 31.09 10.69
N PRO A 155 6.60 31.17 12.02
CA PRO A 155 7.92 31.31 12.60
C PRO A 155 8.79 30.10 12.24
N PRO A 156 10.11 30.28 12.04
CA PRO A 156 11.03 29.16 11.89
C PRO A 156 10.97 28.23 13.10
N MET A 157 11.02 26.92 12.85
CA MET A 157 11.14 25.94 13.93
C MET A 157 12.51 26.04 14.58
N SER A 158 12.55 26.01 15.92
CA SER A 158 13.82 25.84 16.62
C SER A 158 14.38 24.43 16.34
N ALA A 159 15.63 24.40 15.88
CA ALA A 159 16.40 23.19 15.66
C ALA A 159 17.87 23.48 15.94
N PRO A 160 18.58 22.65 16.71
CA PRO A 160 20.00 22.87 16.97
C PRO A 160 20.79 22.92 15.67
N GLU A 161 21.78 23.80 15.66
CA GLU A 161 22.80 23.81 14.63
C GLU A 161 23.61 22.52 14.76
N GLU A 162 23.73 21.78 13.65
CA GLU A 162 24.37 20.47 13.62
C GLU A 162 25.32 20.42 12.42
N ARG A 163 26.45 19.71 12.55
CA ARG A 163 27.23 19.23 11.41
C ARG A 163 26.87 17.78 11.17
N VAL A 164 26.51 17.44 9.93
CA VAL A 164 26.12 16.09 9.55
C VAL A 164 26.76 15.68 8.23
N PRO A 165 26.97 14.37 7.98
CA PRO A 165 27.47 13.89 6.69
C PRO A 165 26.54 14.31 5.56
N ALA A 166 27.09 14.82 4.45
CA ALA A 166 26.31 15.32 3.32
C ALA A 166 25.35 14.28 2.73
N TRP A 167 25.72 12.98 2.76
CA TRP A 167 24.89 11.89 2.24
C TRP A 167 23.54 11.79 2.91
N ARG A 168 23.45 12.14 4.21
CA ARG A 168 22.21 12.07 5.00
C ARG A 168 21.12 12.98 4.42
N LEU A 169 21.51 14.09 3.81
CA LEU A 169 20.60 15.13 3.29
C LEU A 169 20.45 15.09 1.77
N SER A 170 21.06 14.09 1.13
CA SER A 170 21.09 13.95 -0.32
C SER A 170 19.73 13.58 -0.89
N GLU A 171 19.41 14.11 -2.06
CA GLU A 171 18.25 13.77 -2.87
C GLU A 171 18.45 12.52 -3.75
N MET A 172 19.63 11.88 -3.68
CA MET A 172 19.99 10.78 -4.58
C MET A 172 18.97 9.65 -4.61
N GLY A 173 18.59 9.21 -5.80
CA GLY A 173 17.56 8.20 -6.01
C GLY A 173 16.13 8.73 -5.91
N LEU A 174 15.89 9.92 -5.35
CA LEU A 174 14.57 10.55 -5.29
C LEU A 174 14.27 11.39 -6.54
N THR A 175 13.00 11.76 -6.72
CA THR A 175 12.54 12.66 -7.78
C THR A 175 11.86 13.88 -7.14
N PRO A 176 11.76 15.05 -7.80
CA PRO A 176 10.64 15.96 -7.56
C PRO A 176 9.29 15.25 -7.77
N GLU A 177 8.15 15.87 -7.44
CA GLU A 177 6.87 15.18 -7.64
C GLU A 177 6.51 15.00 -9.12
N SER A 178 6.71 16.06 -9.90
CA SER A 178 6.16 16.15 -11.25
C SER A 178 6.88 17.22 -12.07
N SER A 179 6.61 17.27 -13.37
CA SER A 179 7.20 18.28 -14.27
C SER A 179 6.87 19.72 -13.83
N GLY A 180 5.66 19.96 -13.34
CA GLY A 180 5.24 21.29 -12.87
C GLY A 180 5.85 21.69 -11.53
N THR A 181 6.19 20.74 -10.67
CA THR A 181 6.72 21.00 -9.31
C THR A 181 8.23 20.91 -9.23
N MET A 182 8.93 20.47 -10.29
CA MET A 182 10.39 20.31 -10.30
C MET A 182 11.17 21.60 -10.01
N SER A 183 10.56 22.76 -10.24
CA SER A 183 11.16 24.06 -9.94
C SER A 183 11.09 24.43 -8.44
N GLY A 184 10.16 23.84 -7.68
CA GLY A 184 9.90 24.18 -6.27
C GLY A 184 10.24 23.07 -5.27
N HIS A 185 10.17 21.80 -5.68
CA HIS A 185 10.53 20.65 -4.87
C HIS A 185 11.90 20.10 -5.28
N ARG A 186 12.84 20.02 -4.34
CA ARG A 186 14.12 19.34 -4.60
C ARG A 186 13.91 17.84 -4.76
N ALA A 187 13.14 17.21 -3.88
CA ALA A 187 12.68 15.84 -4.04
C ALA A 187 11.47 15.52 -3.16
N ILE A 188 10.88 14.35 -3.34
CA ILE A 188 9.78 13.83 -2.53
C ILE A 188 10.06 12.44 -1.97
N PHE A 189 9.49 12.14 -0.81
CA PHE A 189 9.62 10.83 -0.14
C PHE A 189 8.57 9.81 -0.60
N MET A 190 7.60 10.21 -1.44
CA MET A 190 6.64 9.30 -2.08
C MET A 190 7.30 8.52 -3.22
N ALA A 191 8.30 7.71 -2.89
CA ALA A 191 9.07 6.92 -3.84
C ALA A 191 8.35 5.60 -4.20
N ASN A 192 7.10 5.67 -4.67
CA ASN A 192 6.30 4.50 -5.04
C ASN A 192 6.96 3.62 -6.09
N TYR A 193 7.82 4.18 -6.95
CA TYR A 193 8.60 3.40 -7.93
C TYR A 193 9.61 2.44 -7.29
N ALA A 194 10.10 2.71 -6.07
CA ALA A 194 11.21 1.99 -5.46
C ALA A 194 10.94 0.48 -5.31
N PRO A 195 9.84 0.02 -4.68
CA PRO A 195 9.59 -1.41 -4.55
C PRO A 195 9.37 -2.10 -5.92
N TRP A 196 8.84 -1.40 -6.94
CA TRP A 196 8.74 -1.97 -8.29
C TRP A 196 10.11 -2.14 -8.96
N MET A 197 10.95 -1.11 -8.90
CA MET A 197 12.33 -1.17 -9.41
C MET A 197 13.13 -2.27 -8.73
N LEU A 198 12.98 -2.44 -7.41
CA LEU A 198 13.69 -3.48 -6.66
C LEU A 198 13.25 -4.89 -7.07
N ARG A 199 11.96 -5.14 -7.35
CA ARG A 199 11.50 -6.43 -7.90
C ARG A 199 12.04 -6.70 -9.29
N ILE A 200 11.97 -5.71 -10.17
CA ILE A 200 12.52 -5.84 -11.54
C ILE A 200 14.03 -6.11 -11.47
N ALA A 201 14.76 -5.39 -10.61
CA ALA A 201 16.18 -5.59 -10.40
C ALA A 201 16.49 -7.02 -9.92
N ALA A 202 15.73 -7.54 -8.95
CA ALA A 202 15.90 -8.90 -8.45
C ALA A 202 15.73 -9.97 -9.54
N LEU A 203 14.79 -9.75 -10.47
CA LEU A 203 14.49 -10.69 -11.55
C LEU A 203 15.41 -10.56 -12.76
N THR A 204 16.09 -9.41 -12.92
CA THR A 204 16.87 -9.09 -14.13
C THR A 204 18.36 -8.88 -13.86
N GLY A 205 18.77 -8.82 -12.60
CA GLY A 205 20.14 -8.47 -12.19
C GLY A 205 20.48 -6.99 -12.41
N ASP A 206 19.48 -6.11 -12.56
CA ASP A 206 19.73 -4.69 -12.86
C ASP A 206 20.18 -3.89 -11.62
N GLN A 207 21.50 -3.76 -11.45
CA GLN A 207 22.08 -3.08 -10.30
C GLN A 207 21.70 -1.59 -10.20
N MET A 208 21.53 -0.88 -11.33
CA MET A 208 21.14 0.53 -11.30
C MET A 208 19.75 0.70 -10.69
N LEU A 209 18.79 -0.14 -11.10
CA LEU A 209 17.44 -0.12 -10.54
C LEU A 209 17.43 -0.50 -9.06
N HIS A 210 18.24 -1.48 -8.66
CA HIS A 210 18.43 -1.84 -7.25
C HIS A 210 18.93 -0.65 -6.42
N ASP A 211 19.99 0.02 -6.87
CA ASP A 211 20.64 1.10 -6.12
C ASP A 211 19.76 2.36 -6.03
N VAL A 212 19.06 2.71 -7.11
CA VAL A 212 18.05 3.79 -7.11
C VAL A 212 16.91 3.48 -6.14
N ALA A 213 16.33 2.27 -6.23
CA ALA A 213 15.24 1.87 -5.34
C ALA A 213 15.65 1.91 -3.86
N ARG A 214 16.82 1.35 -3.54
CA ARG A 214 17.30 1.29 -2.15
C ARG A 214 17.60 2.68 -1.60
N SER A 215 18.28 3.52 -2.38
CA SER A 215 18.63 4.89 -1.97
C SER A 215 17.39 5.78 -1.78
N ALA A 216 16.28 5.50 -2.45
CA ALA A 216 15.04 6.25 -2.28
C ALA A 216 14.32 5.98 -0.94
N ILE A 217 14.60 4.85 -0.26
CA ILE A 217 13.86 4.42 0.94
C ILE A 217 14.75 4.35 2.19
N VAL A 218 15.91 3.70 2.10
CA VAL A 218 16.71 3.37 3.27
C VAL A 218 17.33 4.62 3.89
N GLY A 219 17.13 4.79 5.21
CA GLY A 219 17.75 5.86 5.99
C GLY A 219 17.16 7.27 5.79
N ARG A 220 16.01 7.40 5.12
CA ARG A 220 15.44 8.71 4.72
C ARG A 220 14.58 9.40 5.78
N TYR A 221 13.87 8.65 6.61
CA TYR A 221 12.91 9.18 7.56
C TYR A 221 12.69 8.20 8.71
N ARG A 222 12.22 8.70 9.87
CA ARG A 222 11.83 7.87 11.03
C ARG A 222 10.33 7.73 11.19
N ASN A 223 9.62 8.85 11.26
CA ASN A 223 8.18 8.87 11.51
C ASN A 223 7.41 9.81 10.57
N PHE A 224 8.11 10.62 9.78
CA PHE A 224 7.48 11.58 8.89
C PHE A 224 6.88 10.85 7.67
N PRO A 225 5.54 10.84 7.49
CA PRO A 225 4.89 10.30 6.31
C PRO A 225 4.99 11.33 5.18
N GLY A 226 6.24 11.64 4.84
CA GLY A 226 6.63 12.88 4.22
C GLY A 226 6.20 12.99 2.77
N TYR A 227 5.90 14.23 2.39
CA TYR A 227 5.68 14.57 1.00
C TYR A 227 6.99 15.01 0.34
N HIS A 228 7.50 16.22 0.61
CA HIS A 228 8.73 16.73 -0.03
C HIS A 228 9.88 16.96 0.95
N ILE A 229 11.13 16.94 0.47
CA ILE A 229 12.26 17.60 1.16
C ILE A 229 12.25 19.08 0.79
N ASN A 230 12.58 19.96 1.74
CA ASN A 230 12.69 21.39 1.46
C ASN A 230 13.89 21.65 0.52
N THR A 231 13.84 22.76 -0.22
CA THR A 231 14.93 23.27 -1.04
C THR A 231 16.18 23.50 -0.19
N ALA A 232 16.01 23.98 1.05
CA ALA A 232 17.09 24.08 2.03
C ALA A 232 17.26 22.78 2.84
N ARG A 233 18.52 22.43 3.14
CA ARG A 233 18.89 21.21 3.86
C ARG A 233 18.68 21.37 5.37
N THR A 234 18.09 20.37 6.02
CA THR A 234 17.84 20.33 7.48
C THR A 234 17.59 18.90 7.94
N THR A 235 17.88 18.61 9.20
CA THR A 235 17.64 17.32 9.86
C THR A 235 16.32 17.27 10.63
N ILE A 236 15.58 18.38 10.71
CA ILE A 236 14.45 18.49 11.64
C ILE A 236 13.31 17.50 11.32
N TYR A 237 13.01 17.28 10.03
CA TYR A 237 11.95 16.36 9.60
C TYR A 237 12.27 14.90 9.91
N GLU A 238 13.54 14.58 10.13
CA GLU A 238 13.97 13.23 10.44
C GLU A 238 13.60 12.81 11.87
N ARG A 239 13.23 13.76 12.75
CA ARG A 239 12.94 13.47 14.17
C ARG A 239 11.64 12.70 14.33
N ALA A 240 11.58 11.80 15.31
CA ALA A 240 10.42 10.94 15.53
C ALA A 240 9.17 11.73 15.99
N ASP A 241 9.38 12.84 16.71
CA ASP A 241 8.34 13.76 17.17
C ASP A 241 7.92 14.78 16.11
N TYR A 242 8.66 14.94 15.01
CA TYR A 242 8.37 15.94 13.98
C TYR A 242 6.91 15.93 13.49
N PRO A 243 6.33 14.79 13.05
CA PRO A 243 4.94 14.75 12.60
C PRO A 243 3.91 14.82 13.74
N LEU A 244 4.35 14.86 15.01
CA LEU A 244 3.47 14.92 16.19
C LEU A 244 3.33 16.34 16.76
N ARG A 245 4.03 17.32 16.17
CA ARG A 245 3.92 18.74 16.54
C ARG A 245 2.63 19.36 16.01
N ASP A 246 2.25 20.50 16.58
CA ASP A 246 1.10 21.24 16.06
C ASP A 246 1.34 21.64 14.60
N HIS A 247 0.31 21.51 13.76
CA HIS A 247 0.44 21.79 12.33
C HIS A 247 0.96 23.21 12.05
N LYS A 248 0.61 24.20 12.89
CA LYS A 248 1.06 25.59 12.74
C LYS A 248 2.52 25.81 13.13
N GLU A 249 3.10 24.89 13.90
CA GLU A 249 4.53 24.90 14.23
C GLU A 249 5.39 24.36 13.10
N LEU A 250 4.82 23.63 12.14
CA LEU A 250 5.57 23.06 11.02
C LEU A 250 5.87 24.15 9.98
N SER A 251 7.15 24.55 9.90
CA SER A 251 7.61 25.58 8.96
C SER A 251 8.42 25.04 7.78
N VAL A 252 8.82 23.77 7.81
CA VAL A 252 9.87 23.23 6.91
C VAL A 252 9.32 22.52 5.67
N ASN A 253 8.21 21.79 5.79
CA ASN A 253 7.65 20.98 4.72
C ASN A 253 6.14 21.17 4.65
N SER A 254 5.53 20.92 3.49
CA SER A 254 4.08 20.77 3.42
C SER A 254 3.64 19.44 4.01
N PHE A 255 2.48 19.45 4.66
CA PHE A 255 1.91 18.28 5.33
C PHE A 255 0.61 17.88 4.64
N HIS A 256 0.61 16.70 4.02
CA HIS A 256 -0.53 16.13 3.31
C HIS A 256 -1.00 14.87 4.04
N TYR A 257 -2.06 14.99 4.85
CA TYR A 257 -2.53 13.88 5.70
C TYR A 257 -3.03 12.67 4.91
N ASN A 258 -3.48 12.88 3.67
CA ASN A 258 -3.83 11.83 2.72
C ASN A 258 -2.62 11.02 2.21
N HIS A 259 -1.38 11.42 2.49
CA HIS A 259 -0.16 10.70 2.07
C HIS A 259 0.24 9.60 3.05
N ILE A 260 -0.31 9.59 4.27
CA ILE A 260 0.04 8.62 5.32
C ILE A 260 -0.16 7.19 4.83
N TRP A 261 -1.33 6.88 4.28
CA TRP A 261 -1.65 5.53 3.80
C TRP A 261 -0.80 5.09 2.61
N PRO A 262 -0.65 5.90 1.54
CA PRO A 262 0.30 5.60 0.47
C PRO A 262 1.75 5.44 0.95
N HIS A 263 2.20 6.23 1.92
CA HIS A 263 3.56 6.09 2.45
C HIS A 263 3.70 4.76 3.20
N MET A 264 2.71 4.38 4.01
CA MET A 264 2.67 3.05 4.65
C MET A 264 2.70 1.91 3.63
N SER A 265 1.98 2.03 2.51
CA SER A 265 2.00 0.99 1.46
C SER A 265 3.36 0.86 0.82
N ILE A 266 4.08 1.97 0.56
CA ILE A 266 5.47 1.93 0.06
C ILE A 266 6.36 1.13 1.00
N LEU A 267 6.31 1.41 2.31
CA LEU A 267 7.20 0.77 3.28
C LEU A 267 6.93 -0.71 3.42
N VAL A 268 5.66 -1.12 3.53
CA VAL A 268 5.30 -2.54 3.58
C VAL A 268 5.74 -3.23 2.30
N ASP A 269 5.50 -2.61 1.14
CA ASP A 269 5.85 -3.17 -0.14
C ASP A 269 7.37 -3.29 -0.34
N PHE A 270 8.14 -2.29 0.08
CA PHE A 270 9.59 -2.34 0.08
C PHE A 270 10.13 -3.43 1.00
N LEU A 271 9.59 -3.57 2.22
CA LEU A 271 10.02 -4.62 3.16
C LEU A 271 9.79 -6.03 2.62
N VAL A 272 8.62 -6.28 2.02
CA VAL A 272 8.32 -7.58 1.38
C VAL A 272 9.23 -7.80 0.18
N THR A 273 9.41 -6.77 -0.64
CA THR A 273 10.25 -6.83 -1.84
C THR A 273 11.73 -7.06 -1.52
N ASP A 274 12.28 -6.41 -0.50
CA ASP A 274 13.69 -6.57 -0.11
C ASP A 274 13.97 -8.00 0.39
N ALA A 275 13.03 -8.58 1.12
CA ALA A 275 13.09 -9.99 1.51
C ALA A 275 12.95 -10.94 0.29
N PHE A 276 12.06 -10.64 -0.64
CA PHE A 276 11.93 -11.38 -1.91
C PHE A 276 13.24 -11.35 -2.71
N ALA A 277 13.80 -10.16 -2.92
CA ALA A 277 15.02 -9.96 -3.69
C ALA A 277 16.21 -10.71 -3.08
N ARG A 278 16.46 -10.54 -1.77
CA ARG A 278 17.61 -11.14 -1.09
C ARG A 278 17.47 -12.65 -0.87
N SER A 279 16.25 -13.18 -0.87
CA SER A 279 16.02 -14.62 -0.76
C SER A 279 16.00 -15.34 -2.12
N GLY A 280 16.07 -14.60 -3.24
CA GLY A 280 15.92 -15.15 -4.58
C GLY A 280 14.51 -15.73 -4.81
N GLY A 281 13.47 -15.05 -4.31
CA GLY A 281 12.07 -15.49 -4.43
C GLY A 281 11.68 -16.66 -3.53
N LYS A 282 12.53 -17.03 -2.55
CA LYS A 282 12.18 -18.07 -1.56
C LYS A 282 11.24 -17.54 -0.48
N ILE A 283 11.28 -16.23 -0.20
CA ILE A 283 10.25 -15.53 0.56
C ILE A 283 9.43 -14.75 -0.46
N ASP A 284 8.16 -15.10 -0.61
CA ASP A 284 7.29 -14.51 -1.61
C ASP A 284 5.84 -14.51 -1.11
N PHE A 285 5.18 -13.36 -1.19
CA PHE A 285 3.81 -13.19 -0.71
C PHE A 285 2.92 -12.74 -1.85
N PRO A 286 1.76 -13.40 -2.05
CA PRO A 286 0.78 -12.93 -3.00
C PRO A 286 0.34 -11.52 -2.68
N ALA A 287 0.03 -10.77 -3.73
CA ALA A 287 -0.35 -9.39 -3.62
C ALA A 287 -1.46 -9.01 -4.59
N HIS A 288 -2.08 -7.87 -4.33
CA HIS A 288 -2.89 -7.15 -5.31
C HIS A 288 -2.22 -5.84 -5.68
N PHE A 289 -2.48 -5.36 -6.89
CA PHE A 289 -2.12 -4.00 -7.27
C PHE A 289 -3.07 -3.01 -6.60
N ILE A 290 -2.53 -1.98 -5.95
CA ILE A 290 -3.30 -0.84 -5.49
C ILE A 290 -2.78 0.41 -6.17
N GLU A 291 -3.70 1.17 -6.72
CA GLU A 291 -3.49 2.58 -7.04
C GLU A 291 -4.30 3.38 -6.04
N GLY A 292 -3.65 4.34 -5.39
CA GLY A 292 -4.35 5.41 -4.70
C GLY A 292 -4.75 6.46 -5.72
N TYR A 293 -4.29 7.68 -5.51
CA TYR A 293 -4.42 8.78 -6.46
C TYR A 293 -3.09 9.06 -7.16
N ALA A 294 -3.14 9.79 -8.28
CA ALA A 294 -1.95 10.23 -9.01
C ALA A 294 -1.00 9.06 -9.39
N TYR A 295 0.25 9.10 -8.96
CA TYR A 295 1.30 8.11 -9.23
C TYR A 295 1.48 7.08 -8.09
N LEU A 296 0.60 7.11 -7.09
CA LEU A 296 0.76 6.36 -5.84
C LEU A 296 0.33 4.90 -6.03
N GLN A 297 1.22 4.11 -6.63
CA GLN A 297 0.98 2.73 -7.01
C GLN A 297 1.88 1.78 -6.20
N SER A 298 1.30 0.78 -5.53
CA SER A 298 2.03 -0.19 -4.69
C SER A 298 1.39 -1.58 -4.77
N LYS A 299 1.99 -2.57 -4.12
CA LYS A 299 1.35 -3.85 -3.82
C LYS A 299 0.69 -3.85 -2.44
N PHE A 300 -0.49 -4.46 -2.35
CA PHE A 300 -1.19 -4.80 -1.12
C PHE A 300 -1.01 -6.27 -0.78
N TYR A 301 -0.76 -6.59 0.49
CA TYR A 301 -0.43 -7.94 0.96
C TYR A 301 -1.30 -8.36 2.16
N GLY A 302 -1.32 -9.67 2.44
CA GLY A 302 -1.79 -10.22 3.72
C GLY A 302 -3.24 -10.73 3.71
N ASP A 303 -3.87 -10.85 2.54
CA ASP A 303 -5.19 -11.45 2.34
C ASP A 303 -5.15 -12.97 2.09
N ARG A 304 -3.97 -13.55 1.81
CA ARG A 304 -3.77 -14.99 1.66
C ARG A 304 -2.35 -15.44 2.06
N PRO A 305 -2.13 -16.73 2.37
CA PRO A 305 -0.80 -17.26 2.61
C PRO A 305 0.11 -17.12 1.38
N GLY A 306 1.39 -16.89 1.64
CA GLY A 306 2.49 -16.99 0.69
C GLY A 306 3.49 -18.05 1.10
N LYS A 307 4.70 -17.92 0.58
CA LYS A 307 5.81 -18.84 0.76
C LYS A 307 6.90 -18.23 1.62
N PHE A 308 7.45 -19.04 2.51
CA PHE A 308 8.65 -18.73 3.28
C PHE A 308 9.59 -19.94 3.25
N TYR A 309 10.51 -19.95 2.30
CA TYR A 309 11.35 -21.11 1.95
C TYR A 309 10.53 -22.35 1.59
N ASP A 310 10.62 -23.41 2.39
CA ASP A 310 9.92 -24.67 2.24
C ASP A 310 8.56 -24.68 2.99
N ARG A 311 8.07 -23.51 3.42
CA ARG A 311 6.75 -23.31 4.02
C ARG A 311 5.82 -22.62 3.03
N ASP A 312 4.61 -23.14 2.86
CA ASP A 312 3.58 -22.67 1.91
C ASP A 312 2.35 -22.06 2.60
N ASP A 313 2.42 -21.90 3.92
CA ASP A 313 1.35 -21.43 4.80
C ASP A 313 1.68 -20.11 5.49
N ALA A 314 2.69 -19.39 4.97
CA ALA A 314 3.18 -18.16 5.58
C ALA A 314 2.21 -17.00 5.36
N VAL A 315 1.57 -16.54 6.43
CA VAL A 315 0.71 -15.36 6.41
C VAL A 315 1.49 -14.16 6.97
N LEU A 316 1.65 -13.11 6.17
CA LEU A 316 2.32 -11.87 6.61
C LEU A 316 1.66 -11.32 7.88
N TRP A 317 2.46 -11.05 8.92
CA TRP A 317 1.95 -10.67 10.23
C TRP A 317 2.85 -9.64 10.90
N LEU A 318 2.51 -8.35 10.75
CA LEU A 318 3.31 -7.22 11.21
C LEU A 318 2.61 -6.39 12.33
N PRO A 319 2.26 -6.97 13.49
CA PRO A 319 1.65 -6.20 14.56
C PRO A 319 2.62 -5.16 15.12
N ARG A 320 2.08 -3.96 15.40
CA ARG A 320 2.82 -2.87 16.02
C ARG A 320 3.49 -3.32 17.33
N ARG A 321 4.79 -3.00 17.49
CA ARG A 321 5.64 -3.35 18.64
C ARG A 321 5.90 -4.85 18.83
N LEU A 322 5.70 -5.69 17.82
CA LEU A 322 6.03 -7.12 17.91
C LEU A 322 7.52 -7.35 18.13
N ILE A 323 8.35 -6.71 17.32
CA ILE A 323 9.77 -7.01 17.19
C ILE A 323 10.58 -5.74 17.35
N LYS A 324 11.73 -5.85 18.02
CA LYS A 324 12.74 -4.80 18.14
C LYS A 324 14.09 -5.40 17.76
N SER A 325 14.82 -4.72 16.89
CA SER A 325 16.23 -4.99 16.62
C SER A 325 17.11 -4.09 17.48
N GLY A 326 18.23 -4.62 17.97
CA GLY A 326 19.28 -3.82 18.60
C GLY A 326 20.10 -2.98 17.61
N SER A 327 19.94 -3.19 16.31
CA SER A 327 20.60 -2.44 15.24
C SER A 327 19.58 -1.79 14.30
N VAL A 328 19.83 -0.51 13.97
CA VAL A 328 19.06 0.26 12.98
C VAL A 328 19.30 -0.19 11.54
N GLU A 329 20.36 -0.97 11.30
CA GLU A 329 20.73 -1.48 9.98
C GLU A 329 19.88 -2.69 9.54
N ILE A 330 19.10 -3.27 10.45
CA ILE A 330 18.33 -4.49 10.20
C ILE A 330 16.85 -4.15 10.04
N ASN A 331 16.31 -4.38 8.84
CA ASN A 331 14.86 -4.44 8.66
C ASN A 331 14.34 -5.82 9.06
N THR A 332 13.07 -5.86 9.47
CA THR A 332 12.40 -7.10 9.92
C THR A 332 11.12 -7.33 9.13
N LEU A 333 10.96 -8.53 8.57
CA LEU A 333 9.71 -9.02 8.00
C LEU A 333 9.26 -10.24 8.82
N VAL A 334 7.98 -10.27 9.20
CA VAL A 334 7.44 -11.34 10.04
C VAL A 334 6.22 -11.95 9.38
N ALA A 335 6.17 -13.29 9.37
CA ALA A 335 5.00 -14.06 9.02
C ALA A 335 4.71 -15.11 10.09
N ARG A 336 3.50 -15.64 10.07
CA ARG A 336 3.08 -16.78 10.89
C ARG A 336 2.67 -17.92 9.97
N GLY A 337 2.86 -19.15 10.42
CA GLY A 337 2.36 -20.35 9.74
C GLY A 337 1.90 -21.38 10.76
N ARG A 338 1.58 -22.58 10.30
CA ARG A 338 1.14 -23.68 11.16
C ARG A 338 2.29 -24.19 12.04
N SER A 339 3.52 -24.14 11.55
CA SER A 339 4.70 -24.63 12.28
C SER A 339 5.28 -23.63 13.28
N GLY A 340 4.91 -22.35 13.19
CA GLY A 340 5.34 -21.32 14.13
C GLY A 340 5.44 -19.93 13.53
N LEU A 341 6.45 -19.18 13.97
CA LEU A 341 6.71 -17.80 13.54
C LEU A 341 7.90 -17.76 12.58
N TYR A 342 7.76 -17.08 11.45
CA TYR A 342 8.80 -16.90 10.44
C TYR A 342 9.34 -15.46 10.49
N LEU A 343 10.65 -15.33 10.54
CA LEU A 343 11.37 -14.08 10.70
C LEU A 343 12.40 -13.94 9.59
N ALA A 344 12.34 -12.86 8.82
CA ALA A 344 13.40 -12.48 7.90
C ALA A 344 14.03 -11.16 8.35
N PHE A 345 15.36 -11.17 8.38
CA PHE A 345 16.20 -10.04 8.72
C PHE A 345 17.03 -9.67 7.50
N THR A 346 16.91 -8.43 7.03
CA THR A 346 17.66 -7.93 5.87
C THR A 346 18.59 -6.82 6.33
N ASN A 347 19.88 -6.95 6.03
CA ASN A 347 20.91 -6.02 6.43
C ASN A 347 21.12 -4.93 5.39
N GLN A 348 21.01 -3.68 5.79
CA GLN A 348 21.26 -2.51 4.96
C GLN A 348 22.71 -2.03 5.04
N SER A 349 23.54 -2.60 5.91
CA SER A 349 24.96 -2.27 6.01
C SER A 349 25.81 -3.06 5.02
N PRO A 350 26.90 -2.46 4.46
CA PRO A 350 27.93 -3.18 3.71
C PRO A 350 28.80 -4.08 4.58
N GLN A 351 28.59 -4.09 5.90
CA GLN A 351 29.28 -4.97 6.84
C GLN A 351 28.29 -5.96 7.47
N PRO A 352 28.72 -7.17 7.87
CA PRO A 352 27.90 -8.07 8.65
C PRO A 352 27.45 -7.39 9.95
N VAL A 353 26.20 -7.64 10.35
CA VAL A 353 25.61 -7.07 11.58
C VAL A 353 25.19 -8.21 12.49
N THR A 354 25.73 -8.22 13.70
CA THR A 354 25.28 -9.11 14.79
C THR A 354 24.51 -8.28 15.80
N THR A 355 23.28 -8.67 16.10
CA THR A 355 22.41 -7.91 17.00
C THR A 355 21.43 -8.79 17.77
N GLU A 356 20.99 -8.32 18.93
CA GLU A 356 19.88 -8.94 19.65
C GLU A 356 18.54 -8.52 19.02
N ILE A 357 17.67 -9.51 18.82
CA ILE A 357 16.27 -9.33 18.46
C ILE A 357 15.43 -9.63 19.69
N THR A 358 14.51 -8.73 20.01
CA THR A 358 13.53 -8.91 21.09
C THR A 358 12.12 -8.98 20.50
N LEU A 359 11.42 -10.08 20.77
CA LEU A 359 9.99 -10.27 20.54
C LEU A 359 9.20 -9.88 21.80
N SER A 360 8.11 -9.17 21.60
CA SER A 360 7.32 -8.61 22.70
C SER A 360 6.41 -9.65 23.35
N ALA A 361 6.64 -9.96 24.63
CA ALA A 361 5.71 -10.75 25.43
C ALA A 361 4.32 -10.11 25.61
N LYS A 362 4.18 -8.79 25.35
CA LYS A 362 2.85 -8.14 25.34
C LYS A 362 2.03 -8.53 24.10
N VAL A 363 2.69 -8.87 22.99
CA VAL A 363 2.04 -9.31 21.74
C VAL A 363 1.99 -10.83 21.67
N LEU A 364 3.02 -11.50 22.19
CA LEU A 364 3.15 -12.95 22.27
C LEU A 364 3.37 -13.39 23.74
N PRO A 365 2.33 -13.43 24.60
CA PRO A 365 2.46 -13.79 26.02
C PRO A 365 3.12 -15.14 26.29
N GLN A 366 2.99 -16.08 25.36
CA GLN A 366 3.59 -17.41 25.40
C GLN A 366 5.13 -17.42 25.33
N LEU A 367 5.78 -16.27 25.12
CA LEU A 367 7.24 -16.16 25.19
C LEU A 367 7.78 -16.19 26.62
N ALA A 368 7.01 -15.71 27.59
CA ALA A 368 7.49 -15.46 28.94
C ALA A 368 7.98 -16.75 29.62
N GLY A 369 9.25 -16.76 30.03
CA GLY A 369 9.87 -17.90 30.73
C GLY A 369 9.99 -19.18 29.88
N ARG A 370 9.86 -19.07 28.55
CA ARG A 370 9.97 -20.20 27.62
C ARG A 370 11.19 -20.07 26.71
N THR A 371 11.70 -21.24 26.31
CA THR A 371 12.70 -21.38 25.27
C THR A 371 12.06 -22.08 24.07
N TYR A 372 12.22 -21.50 22.89
CA TYR A 372 11.79 -22.11 21.63
C TYR A 372 13.01 -22.48 20.80
N ARG A 373 12.96 -23.65 20.17
CA ARG A 373 13.92 -24.04 19.15
C ARG A 373 13.75 -23.13 17.93
N THR A 374 14.86 -22.79 17.29
CA THR A 374 14.80 -22.12 16.00
C THR A 374 15.49 -22.93 14.93
N ARG A 375 15.04 -22.75 13.70
CA ARG A 375 15.64 -23.32 12.50
C ARG A 375 16.05 -22.18 11.58
N VAL A 376 17.33 -22.15 11.21
CA VAL A 376 17.84 -21.19 10.23
C VAL A 376 17.54 -21.74 8.85
N LEU A 377 16.74 -21.01 8.09
CA LEU A 377 16.31 -21.36 6.74
C LEU A 377 17.29 -20.80 5.69
N ALA A 378 17.95 -19.68 6.01
CA ALA A 378 19.09 -19.14 5.27
C ALA A 378 19.88 -18.13 6.10
N GLY A 379 21.10 -17.84 5.67
CA GLY A 379 22.00 -16.86 6.29
C GLY A 379 23.13 -17.51 7.08
N GLY A 380 23.90 -16.68 7.77
CA GLY A 380 25.10 -17.09 8.50
C GLY A 380 24.91 -17.23 10.01
N SER A 381 23.69 -17.07 10.53
CA SER A 381 23.43 -17.24 11.96
C SER A 381 23.53 -18.72 12.34
N ASN A 382 24.30 -19.04 13.38
CA ASN A 382 24.19 -20.34 14.05
C ASN A 382 22.79 -20.42 14.68
N ALA A 383 22.05 -21.52 14.47
CA ALA A 383 20.65 -21.69 14.90
C ALA A 383 20.45 -21.36 16.39
N PRO A 384 20.05 -20.12 16.74
CA PRO A 384 20.08 -19.69 18.13
C PRO A 384 18.74 -20.02 18.79
N GLU A 385 18.73 -20.50 20.02
CA GLU A 385 17.46 -20.65 20.74
C GLU A 385 16.82 -19.27 21.01
N LEU A 386 15.50 -19.18 20.86
CA LEU A 386 14.74 -18.01 21.30
C LEU A 386 14.42 -18.20 22.79
N ARG A 387 15.07 -17.44 23.66
CA ARG A 387 14.91 -17.52 25.12
C ARG A 387 14.22 -16.27 25.64
N ASP A 388 13.06 -16.45 26.28
CA ASP A 388 12.28 -15.33 26.84
C ASP A 388 12.04 -14.19 25.83
N GLY A 389 11.74 -14.57 24.59
CA GLY A 389 11.55 -13.64 23.48
C GLY A 389 12.82 -13.00 22.93
N ARG A 390 14.02 -13.41 23.34
CA ARG A 390 15.30 -12.87 22.84
C ARG A 390 16.07 -13.90 22.02
N LEU A 391 16.64 -13.46 20.91
CA LEU A 391 17.64 -14.21 20.16
C LEU A 391 18.74 -13.28 19.65
N THR A 392 19.96 -13.77 19.51
CA THR A 392 21.02 -13.05 18.78
C THR A 392 21.04 -13.55 17.34
N VAL A 393 21.05 -12.63 16.38
CA VAL A 393 21.14 -12.96 14.96
C VAL A 393 22.34 -12.27 14.33
N THR A 394 23.04 -12.98 13.45
CA THR A 394 24.06 -12.41 12.57
C THR A 394 23.52 -12.40 11.15
N VAL A 395 23.44 -11.22 10.55
CA VAL A 395 23.00 -11.02 9.17
C VAL A 395 24.19 -10.59 8.32
N PRO A 396 24.50 -11.28 7.21
CA PRO A 396 25.65 -10.94 6.37
C PRO A 396 25.52 -9.53 5.77
N ALA A 397 26.67 -8.96 5.40
CA ALA A 397 26.75 -7.67 4.68
C ALA A 397 25.79 -7.66 3.49
N MET A 398 24.90 -6.66 3.43
CA MET A 398 23.91 -6.53 2.34
C MET A 398 23.18 -7.84 2.04
N GLY A 399 22.92 -8.66 3.07
CA GLY A 399 22.33 -9.97 2.89
C GLY A 399 21.09 -10.18 3.75
N LEU A 400 20.68 -11.43 3.85
CA LEU A 400 19.48 -11.85 4.58
C LEU A 400 19.80 -13.01 5.52
N THR A 401 19.07 -13.07 6.63
CA THR A 401 18.96 -14.25 7.48
C THR A 401 17.49 -14.53 7.75
N ALA A 402 17.08 -15.77 7.51
CA ALA A 402 15.71 -16.23 7.68
C ALA A 402 15.66 -17.33 8.74
N ILE A 403 14.75 -17.18 9.69
CA ILE A 403 14.61 -18.06 10.85
C ILE A 403 13.14 -18.45 11.02
N GLU A 404 12.91 -19.72 11.34
CA GLU A 404 11.66 -20.24 11.85
C GLU A 404 11.79 -20.46 13.37
N VAL A 405 10.84 -19.94 14.15
CA VAL A 405 10.68 -20.25 15.57
C VAL A 405 9.65 -21.37 15.69
N GLU A 406 10.12 -22.58 15.97
CA GLU A 406 9.32 -23.80 15.90
C GLU A 406 8.36 -23.89 17.09
N GLY A 407 7.11 -24.28 16.83
CA GLY A 407 6.09 -24.52 17.85
C GLY A 407 5.50 -23.26 18.51
N LEU A 408 5.94 -22.06 18.12
CA LEU A 408 5.38 -20.81 18.61
C LEU A 408 4.02 -20.53 17.94
N THR A 409 2.94 -20.97 18.58
CA THR A 409 1.58 -20.73 18.09
C THR A 409 1.22 -19.25 18.14
N VAL A 410 0.71 -18.69 17.04
CA VAL A 410 0.28 -17.28 16.95
C VAL A 410 -1.23 -17.21 16.79
N THR A 411 -1.90 -16.48 17.70
CA THR A 411 -3.35 -16.20 17.61
C THR A 411 -3.55 -14.75 17.16
N PRO A 412 -3.81 -14.47 15.87
CA PRO A 412 -4.04 -13.11 15.40
C PRO A 412 -5.37 -12.57 15.91
N LYS A 413 -5.46 -11.24 16.09
CA LYS A 413 -6.68 -10.59 16.60
C LYS A 413 -7.87 -10.68 15.64
N PHE A 414 -7.61 -10.50 14.34
CA PHE A 414 -8.68 -10.41 13.32
C PHE A 414 -8.33 -11.07 11.99
N GLN A 415 -7.05 -11.28 11.68
CA GLN A 415 -6.60 -11.62 10.33
C GLN A 415 -7.20 -12.93 9.80
N ASP A 416 -7.35 -13.96 10.65
CA ASP A 416 -7.99 -15.23 10.26
C ASP A 416 -9.46 -15.06 9.87
N ARG A 417 -10.14 -14.08 10.46
CA ARG A 417 -11.53 -13.76 10.14
C ARG A 417 -11.67 -13.01 8.82
N LEU A 418 -10.61 -12.33 8.35
CA LEU A 418 -10.60 -11.67 7.05
C LEU A 418 -10.17 -12.63 5.93
N ILE A 419 -9.09 -13.37 6.15
CA ILE A 419 -8.56 -14.36 5.19
C ILE A 419 -9.58 -15.49 4.95
N GLY A 420 -10.48 -15.73 5.91
CA GLY A 420 -11.55 -16.72 5.78
C GLY A 420 -12.65 -16.37 4.76
N ALA A 421 -12.64 -15.19 4.13
CA ALA A 421 -13.61 -14.83 3.09
C ALA A 421 -13.48 -15.76 1.86
N ARG A 422 -14.61 -16.19 1.29
CA ARG A 422 -14.67 -17.10 0.15
C ARG A 422 -15.83 -16.75 -0.77
N ALA A 423 -15.65 -16.94 -2.08
CA ALA A 423 -16.73 -16.80 -3.06
C ALA A 423 -17.96 -17.67 -2.75
N ALA A 424 -17.79 -18.83 -2.09
CA ALA A 424 -18.90 -19.68 -1.65
C ALA A 424 -19.80 -19.02 -0.58
N ASP A 425 -19.31 -17.98 0.09
CA ASP A 425 -20.05 -17.19 1.09
C ASP A 425 -20.67 -15.91 0.49
N ALA A 426 -20.57 -15.73 -0.82
CA ALA A 426 -21.16 -14.60 -1.52
C ALA A 426 -22.70 -14.63 -1.42
N TRP A 427 -23.29 -13.44 -1.28
CA TRP A 427 -24.73 -13.27 -1.33
C TRP A 427 -25.20 -13.19 -2.79
N ARG A 428 -26.23 -13.94 -3.16
CA ARG A 428 -26.83 -13.91 -4.52
C ARG A 428 -27.36 -12.53 -4.91
N ARG A 429 -28.04 -11.86 -3.97
CA ARG A 429 -28.56 -10.50 -4.11
C ARG A 429 -27.87 -9.60 -3.09
N ASP A 430 -26.65 -9.22 -3.42
CA ASP A 430 -25.75 -8.40 -2.59
C ASP A 430 -25.74 -6.91 -2.98
N HIS A 431 -26.63 -6.48 -3.88
CA HIS A 431 -26.80 -5.08 -4.26
C HIS A 431 -28.25 -4.75 -4.60
N VAL A 432 -28.72 -3.58 -4.19
CA VAL A 432 -30.02 -3.01 -4.53
C VAL A 432 -29.86 -1.51 -4.78
N GLU A 433 -30.48 -1.00 -5.84
CA GLU A 433 -30.66 0.43 -6.09
C GLU A 433 -32.16 0.76 -5.98
N LEU A 434 -32.50 1.86 -5.30
CA LEU A 434 -33.86 2.37 -5.19
C LEU A 434 -33.91 3.83 -5.69
N PRO A 435 -34.96 4.24 -6.43
CA PRO A 435 -35.13 5.63 -6.85
C PRO A 435 -35.18 6.64 -5.68
N PHE A 436 -35.62 6.19 -4.50
CA PHE A 436 -35.73 6.99 -3.30
C PHE A 436 -34.38 7.59 -2.89
N GLY A 437 -34.20 8.89 -3.13
CA GLY A 437 -32.92 9.57 -2.87
C GLY A 437 -31.71 8.97 -3.59
N GLY A 438 -31.92 8.15 -4.63
CA GLY A 438 -30.86 7.35 -5.24
C GLY A 438 -30.20 6.37 -4.26
N THR A 439 -30.98 5.74 -3.38
CA THR A 439 -30.48 4.80 -2.36
C THR A 439 -29.75 3.64 -3.03
N ARG A 440 -28.58 3.28 -2.50
CA ARG A 440 -27.82 2.10 -2.87
C ARG A 440 -27.49 1.30 -1.62
N ALA A 441 -27.79 0.02 -1.65
CA ALA A 441 -27.52 -0.91 -0.56
C ALA A 441 -26.67 -2.06 -1.08
N MET A 442 -25.66 -2.47 -0.32
CA MET A 442 -24.79 -3.58 -0.69
C MET A 442 -24.31 -4.40 0.50
N ILE A 443 -24.00 -5.67 0.27
CA ILE A 443 -23.29 -6.52 1.23
C ILE A 443 -21.79 -6.48 0.90
N LEU A 444 -21.00 -6.01 1.86
CA LEU A 444 -19.55 -6.07 1.84
C LEU A 444 -19.11 -7.20 2.77
N ASN A 445 -18.88 -8.38 2.19
CA ASN A 445 -18.43 -9.57 2.91
C ASN A 445 -16.90 -9.66 2.86
N PHE A 446 -16.25 -9.18 3.92
CA PHE A 446 -14.81 -9.35 4.17
C PHE A 446 -14.53 -10.57 5.07
N GLY A 447 -15.42 -11.55 5.09
CA GLY A 447 -15.31 -12.77 5.88
C GLY A 447 -16.13 -12.74 7.18
N PRO A 448 -16.04 -13.83 7.98
CA PRO A 448 -16.98 -14.11 9.08
C PRO A 448 -17.10 -13.05 10.19
N ALA A 449 -16.15 -12.12 10.31
CA ALA A 449 -16.20 -11.08 11.33
C ALA A 449 -16.17 -9.64 10.79
N ALA A 450 -16.27 -9.48 9.47
CA ALA A 450 -16.21 -8.17 8.82
C ALA A 450 -17.22 -8.06 7.67
N SER A 451 -18.36 -8.77 7.79
CA SER A 451 -19.48 -8.61 6.86
C SER A 451 -20.36 -7.44 7.28
N THR A 452 -20.69 -6.54 6.36
CA THR A 452 -21.57 -5.40 6.62
C THR A 452 -22.59 -5.22 5.50
N ALA A 453 -23.77 -4.72 5.85
CA ALA A 453 -24.69 -4.07 4.93
C ALA A 453 -24.38 -2.58 4.94
N TYR A 454 -23.97 -2.04 3.79
CA TYR A 454 -23.71 -0.63 3.60
C TYR A 454 -24.82 -0.02 2.75
N VAL A 455 -25.50 0.99 3.29
CA VAL A 455 -26.61 1.69 2.63
C VAL A 455 -26.28 3.17 2.59
N TYR A 456 -26.30 3.79 1.41
CA TYR A 456 -26.09 5.22 1.26
C TYR A 456 -27.08 5.83 0.27
N LEU A 457 -27.30 7.14 0.37
CA LEU A 457 -28.12 7.90 -0.57
C LEU A 457 -27.24 8.84 -1.41
N GLN A 458 -27.63 9.05 -2.66
CA GLN A 458 -27.02 10.08 -3.51
C GLN A 458 -27.60 11.47 -3.25
N ALA A 459 -28.82 11.54 -2.70
CA ALA A 459 -29.45 12.79 -2.31
C ALA A 459 -28.73 13.44 -1.11
N ASP A 460 -28.66 14.77 -1.13
CA ASP A 460 -28.04 15.59 -0.10
C ASP A 460 -29.05 16.22 0.86
N ASP A 461 -28.54 17.11 1.72
CA ASP A 461 -29.32 17.83 2.72
C ASP A 461 -30.33 18.83 2.15
N SER A 462 -30.25 19.14 0.84
CA SER A 462 -31.29 19.91 0.14
C SER A 462 -32.58 19.13 -0.03
N LYS A 463 -32.50 17.79 -0.10
CA LYS A 463 -33.65 16.91 -0.30
C LYS A 463 -34.17 16.33 1.01
N PHE A 464 -33.29 15.98 1.93
CA PHE A 464 -33.65 15.40 3.23
C PHE A 464 -32.86 16.09 4.34
N LYS A 465 -33.51 16.50 5.43
CA LYS A 465 -32.81 16.97 6.64
C LYS A 465 -32.50 15.84 7.62
N GLU A 466 -33.14 14.70 7.44
CA GLU A 466 -33.00 13.51 8.29
C GLU A 466 -33.37 12.27 7.47
N VAL A 467 -32.60 11.19 7.62
CA VAL A 467 -32.85 9.89 6.98
C VAL A 467 -32.79 8.79 8.03
N THR A 468 -33.76 7.89 8.01
CA THR A 468 -33.81 6.71 8.89
C THR A 468 -33.76 5.43 8.06
N LEU A 469 -32.80 4.56 8.36
CA LEU A 469 -32.77 3.18 7.90
C LEU A 469 -33.49 2.29 8.91
N ASN A 470 -34.64 1.72 8.54
CA ASN A 470 -35.27 0.64 9.28
C ASN A 470 -34.85 -0.69 8.66
N TYR A 471 -34.47 -1.68 9.47
CA TYR A 471 -34.05 -2.98 8.96
C TYR A 471 -34.45 -4.16 9.84
N THR A 472 -34.56 -5.34 9.22
CA THR A 472 -34.67 -6.64 9.88
C THR A 472 -33.45 -7.49 9.50
N LEU A 473 -32.75 -7.99 10.51
CA LEU A 473 -31.55 -8.81 10.35
C LEU A 473 -31.51 -9.88 11.44
N ALA A 474 -31.31 -11.14 11.05
CA ALA A 474 -31.31 -12.29 11.96
C ALA A 474 -32.54 -12.32 12.91
N GLY A 475 -33.72 -12.00 12.36
CA GLY A 475 -35.00 -11.95 13.10
C GLY A 475 -35.18 -10.73 14.02
N ARG A 476 -34.22 -9.80 14.07
CA ARG A 476 -34.29 -8.59 14.90
C ARG A 476 -34.59 -7.37 14.03
N ARG A 477 -35.56 -6.57 14.47
CA ARG A 477 -35.86 -5.26 13.89
C ARG A 477 -35.10 -4.16 14.62
N ALA A 478 -34.52 -3.22 13.87
CA ALA A 478 -33.83 -2.06 14.41
C ALA A 478 -33.91 -0.88 13.43
N SER A 479 -33.53 0.30 13.91
CA SER A 479 -33.51 1.53 13.12
C SER A 479 -32.27 2.36 13.43
N LEU A 480 -31.73 3.03 12.42
CA LEU A 480 -30.66 4.03 12.54
C LEU A 480 -31.13 5.32 11.89
N THR A 481 -30.88 6.46 12.54
CA THR A 481 -31.23 7.78 12.00
C THR A 481 -29.97 8.62 11.86
N ASP A 482 -29.84 9.28 10.72
CA ASP A 482 -28.80 10.27 10.46
C ASP A 482 -29.44 11.60 10.06
N ALA A 483 -29.03 12.67 10.74
CA ALA A 483 -29.49 14.03 10.52
C ALA A 483 -28.37 14.92 9.97
N THR A 484 -27.27 14.33 9.49
CA THR A 484 -26.13 15.04 8.92
C THR A 484 -25.71 14.38 7.61
N PHE A 485 -25.63 15.18 6.54
CA PHE A 485 -25.10 14.69 5.27
C PHE A 485 -23.58 14.43 5.38
N PRO A 486 -23.03 13.35 4.77
CA PRO A 486 -23.69 12.37 3.90
C PRO A 486 -24.52 11.31 4.64
N PHE A 487 -25.67 10.94 4.07
CA PHE A 487 -26.56 9.93 4.64
C PHE A 487 -26.08 8.51 4.34
N GLU A 488 -25.37 7.92 5.30
CA GLU A 488 -24.74 6.61 5.17
C GLU A 488 -24.95 5.73 6.41
N PHE A 489 -25.20 4.45 6.18
CA PHE A 489 -25.48 3.48 7.24
C PHE A 489 -24.64 2.24 7.04
N THR A 490 -23.92 1.82 8.08
CA THR A 490 -23.17 0.56 8.09
C THR A 490 -23.73 -0.34 9.19
N VAL A 491 -24.32 -1.46 8.82
CA VAL A 491 -24.88 -2.45 9.74
C VAL A 491 -24.03 -3.72 9.72
N PRO A 492 -23.43 -4.15 10.84
CA PRO A 492 -22.75 -5.45 10.91
C PRO A 492 -23.70 -6.60 10.60
N VAL A 493 -23.29 -7.51 9.72
CA VAL A 493 -24.07 -8.69 9.32
C VAL A 493 -23.51 -9.92 10.03
N PRO A 494 -24.25 -10.51 11.01
CA PRO A 494 -23.81 -11.71 11.70
C PRO A 494 -23.61 -12.89 10.74
N ALA A 495 -22.61 -13.72 11.03
CA ALA A 495 -22.40 -14.97 10.30
C ALA A 495 -23.66 -15.84 10.34
N GLY A 496 -24.02 -16.43 9.19
CA GLY A 496 -25.23 -17.24 9.05
C GLY A 496 -26.52 -16.44 8.80
N SER A 497 -26.45 -15.12 8.63
CA SER A 497 -27.59 -14.34 8.16
C SER A 497 -27.87 -14.64 6.68
N ASP A 498 -29.15 -14.84 6.34
CA ASP A 498 -29.58 -15.17 4.97
C ASP A 498 -30.28 -14.00 4.25
N ALA A 499 -30.71 -12.99 5.00
CA ALA A 499 -31.37 -11.81 4.47
C ALA A 499 -31.09 -10.56 5.31
N PHE A 500 -31.06 -9.41 4.64
CA PHE A 500 -31.09 -8.08 5.22
C PHE A 500 -32.24 -7.32 4.56
N GLU A 501 -33.36 -7.24 5.28
CA GLU A 501 -34.55 -6.52 4.83
C GLU A 501 -34.48 -5.09 5.35
N PHE A 502 -34.80 -4.10 4.52
CA PHE A 502 -34.73 -2.71 4.94
C PHE A 502 -35.73 -1.81 4.23
N GLU A 503 -36.00 -0.66 4.84
CA GLU A 503 -36.74 0.47 4.28
C GLU A 503 -36.02 1.75 4.69
N VAL A 504 -35.84 2.67 3.75
CA VAL A 504 -35.30 4.01 4.02
C VAL A 504 -36.45 4.99 4.13
N ARG A 505 -36.44 5.83 5.17
CA ARG A 505 -37.37 6.94 5.34
C ARG A 505 -36.60 8.25 5.35
N GLY A 506 -37.14 9.28 4.74
CA GLY A 506 -36.53 10.60 4.70
C GLY A 506 -37.52 11.66 5.17
N VAL A 507 -37.03 12.63 5.92
CA VAL A 507 -37.76 13.84 6.27
C VAL A 507 -37.21 14.97 5.42
N THR A 508 -38.06 15.60 4.61
CA THR A 508 -37.64 16.75 3.78
C THR A 508 -37.38 17.98 4.67
N PRO A 509 -36.70 19.03 4.14
CA PRO A 509 -36.56 20.30 4.86
C PRO A 509 -37.91 20.86 5.35
N SER A 510 -38.99 20.73 4.56
CA SER A 510 -40.35 21.16 4.92
C SER A 510 -41.05 20.28 5.97
N GLY A 511 -40.44 19.15 6.37
CA GLY A 511 -40.98 18.23 7.37
C GLY A 511 -41.88 17.12 6.80
N GLU A 512 -42.01 17.03 5.48
CA GLU A 512 -42.73 15.92 4.82
C GLU A 512 -41.96 14.62 5.03
N LYS A 513 -42.67 13.54 5.34
CA LYS A 513 -42.10 12.20 5.51
C LYS A 513 -42.33 11.37 4.26
N GLN A 514 -41.26 10.80 3.72
CA GLN A 514 -41.28 9.96 2.53
C GLN A 514 -40.58 8.62 2.84
N ALA A 515 -40.91 7.56 2.10
CA ALA A 515 -40.33 6.23 2.29
C ALA A 515 -40.00 5.55 0.96
N SER A 516 -38.97 4.71 0.96
CA SER A 516 -38.52 3.98 -0.23
C SER A 516 -39.39 2.77 -0.61
N GLY A 517 -40.24 2.31 0.31
CA GLY A 517 -40.78 0.95 0.30
C GLY A 517 -39.74 -0.10 0.72
N PRO A 518 -40.16 -1.34 0.98
CA PRO A 518 -39.29 -2.40 1.47
C PRO A 518 -38.36 -2.91 0.36
N ALA A 519 -37.12 -3.23 0.75
CA ALA A 519 -36.14 -3.88 -0.10
C ALA A 519 -35.37 -4.95 0.66
N VAL A 520 -34.67 -5.83 -0.05
CA VAL A 520 -33.97 -6.97 0.56
C VAL A 520 -32.67 -7.28 -0.18
N LEU A 521 -31.61 -7.51 0.60
CA LEU A 521 -30.40 -8.21 0.19
C LEU A 521 -30.53 -9.66 0.67
N GLN A 522 -30.10 -10.64 -0.13
CA GLN A 522 -30.33 -12.06 0.15
C GLN A 522 -29.16 -12.97 -0.27
N ARG A 523 -28.94 -14.04 0.50
CA ARG A 523 -27.85 -14.99 0.29
C ARG A 523 -28.02 -15.95 -0.89
#